data_AF-A0A258S769-F1
#
_entry.id   AF-A0A258S769-F1
#
_cell.length_a   1.000
_cell.length_b   1.000
_cell.length_c   1.000
_cell.angle_alpha   90.00
_cell.angle_beta   90.00
_cell.angle_gamma   90.00
#
_symmetry.space_group_name_H-M   'P 1'
#
loop_
_entity.id
_entity.type
_entity.pdbx_description
1 polymer ?
#
loop_
_entity_poly.entity_id
_entity_poly.type
_entity_poly.pdbx_seq_one_letter_code
_entity_poly.pdbx_strand_id
1 'polypeptide(L)'
;MGTLLEWLAELRTEEIDFLEGGSEMLQVGGFAVRRSAPRGAAWAASLAAAMRPHLFGLGSAPMALAGIMPRALFRELHEDPLPVLLRRALHAAAESAAADLRAMQRAHLQAEGALSGLYASSTAPLAWRLVAGIGPLTRAELARGLEVTKRTASQSVAAMVTAGMASLRTSDGAIVRTDT
;
A
#
# COMPACT_ATOMS: atom_id res chain seq x y z
N MET A 1 -23.49 -19.58 -3.70
CA MET A 1 -23.28 -18.19 -3.25
C MET A 1 -23.03 -18.28 -1.74
N GLY A 2 -21.85 -18.77 -1.36
CA GLY A 2 -21.51 -18.88 0.06
C GLY A 2 -21.28 -17.46 0.58
N THR A 3 -22.09 -17.03 1.55
CA THR A 3 -21.99 -15.67 2.07
C THR A 3 -20.61 -15.46 2.68
N LEU A 4 -20.02 -14.28 2.51
CA LEU A 4 -18.73 -13.85 3.08
C LEU A 4 -18.44 -14.38 4.51
N LEU A 5 -19.48 -14.53 5.31
CA LEU A 5 -19.44 -15.10 6.66
C LEU A 5 -19.03 -16.58 6.72
N GLU A 6 -19.48 -17.40 5.78
CA GLU A 6 -19.12 -18.83 5.67
C GLU A 6 -17.64 -18.99 5.31
N TRP A 7 -17.16 -18.22 4.33
CA TRP A 7 -15.74 -18.22 3.96
C TRP A 7 -14.83 -17.71 5.09
N LEU A 8 -15.26 -16.67 5.82
CA LEU A 8 -14.56 -16.21 7.02
C LEU A 8 -14.55 -17.26 8.13
N ALA A 9 -15.63 -18.04 8.28
CA ALA A 9 -15.68 -19.13 9.25
C ALA A 9 -14.75 -20.29 8.88
N GLU A 10 -14.67 -20.66 7.59
CA GLU A 10 -13.74 -21.67 7.07
C GLU A 10 -12.27 -21.25 7.27
N LEU A 11 -11.91 -20.03 6.84
CA LEU A 11 -10.56 -19.50 7.04
C LEU A 11 -10.17 -19.43 8.51
N ARG A 12 -11.10 -19.03 9.39
CA ARG A 12 -10.85 -19.03 10.82
C ARG A 12 -10.53 -20.44 11.28
N THR A 13 -11.37 -21.43 10.96
CA THR A 13 -11.21 -22.82 11.44
C THR A 13 -9.86 -23.43 11.04
N GLU A 14 -9.33 -23.09 9.86
CA GLU A 14 -8.07 -23.64 9.35
C GLU A 14 -6.81 -22.83 9.76
N GLU A 15 -6.94 -21.58 10.24
CA GLU A 15 -5.81 -20.66 10.47
C GLU A 15 -5.73 -20.02 11.88
N ILE A 16 -6.55 -20.41 12.87
CA ILE A 16 -6.57 -19.74 14.21
C ILE A 16 -5.16 -19.67 14.85
N ASP A 17 -4.39 -20.76 14.83
CA ASP A 17 -3.02 -20.81 15.37
C ASP A 17 -2.05 -19.81 14.70
N PHE A 18 -2.38 -19.37 13.48
CA PHE A 18 -1.56 -18.47 12.67
C PHE A 18 -1.99 -16.99 12.78
N LEU A 19 -3.27 -16.72 13.10
CA LEU A 19 -3.88 -15.40 13.05
C LEU A 19 -3.86 -14.66 14.40
N GLU A 20 -3.74 -15.38 15.53
CA GLU A 20 -3.69 -14.76 16.86
C GLU A 20 -2.44 -13.91 17.09
N GLY A 21 -1.38 -14.12 16.30
CA GLY A 21 -0.35 -13.13 16.00
C GLY A 21 0.22 -12.36 17.19
N GLY A 22 0.17 -12.94 18.39
CA GLY A 22 0.83 -12.43 19.57
C GLY A 22 2.33 -12.56 19.38
N SER A 23 3.10 -11.75 20.11
CA SER A 23 4.53 -12.01 20.15
C SER A 23 4.79 -13.32 20.90
N GLU A 24 5.44 -14.28 20.26
CA GLU A 24 5.87 -15.52 20.89
C GLU A 24 7.10 -15.24 21.78
N MET A 25 7.09 -15.75 23.01
CA MET A 25 8.26 -15.72 23.89
C MET A 25 9.07 -17.00 23.66
N LEU A 26 10.17 -16.88 22.94
CA LEU A 26 11.10 -17.97 22.67
C LEU A 26 12.20 -18.00 23.71
N GLN A 27 12.49 -19.16 24.27
CA GLN A 27 13.66 -19.38 25.11
C GLN A 27 14.85 -19.77 24.24
N VAL A 28 15.81 -18.85 24.07
CA VAL A 28 17.04 -19.10 23.33
C VAL A 28 18.21 -18.90 24.27
N GLY A 29 18.90 -20.00 24.62
CA GLY A 29 20.06 -19.94 25.51
C GLY A 29 19.76 -19.40 26.92
N GLY A 30 18.55 -19.63 27.44
CA GLY A 30 18.12 -19.15 28.76
C GLY A 30 17.60 -17.70 28.79
N PHE A 31 17.53 -17.03 27.65
CA PHE A 31 16.91 -15.71 27.52
C PHE A 31 15.55 -15.82 26.85
N ALA A 32 14.57 -15.13 27.44
CA ALA A 32 13.23 -15.03 26.87
C ALA A 32 13.20 -13.89 25.84
N VAL A 33 13.13 -14.24 24.55
CA VAL A 33 13.12 -13.30 23.43
C VAL A 33 11.71 -13.19 22.87
N ARG A 34 11.20 -11.96 22.79
CA ARG A 34 9.89 -11.65 22.22
C ARG A 34 9.98 -11.55 20.69
N ARG A 35 9.51 -12.58 19.97
CA ARG A 35 9.47 -12.61 18.50
C ARG A 35 8.09 -12.20 18.01
N SER A 36 8.02 -11.30 17.02
CA SER A 36 6.76 -11.05 16.30
C SER A 36 6.31 -12.33 15.59
N ALA A 37 5.05 -12.74 15.76
CA ALA A 37 4.49 -13.85 15.01
C ALA A 37 4.72 -13.70 13.49
N PRO A 38 4.84 -14.81 12.75
CA PRO A 38 4.91 -14.77 11.29
C PRO A 38 3.76 -13.93 10.72
N ARG A 39 4.00 -13.20 9.62
CA ARG A 39 3.01 -12.29 9.02
C ARG A 39 1.71 -13.05 8.72
N GLY A 40 0.70 -12.90 9.57
CA GLY A 40 -0.59 -13.59 9.45
C GLY A 40 -1.28 -13.36 8.11
N ALA A 41 -2.09 -14.33 7.65
CA ALA A 41 -2.72 -14.43 6.33
C ALA A 41 -3.73 -13.32 6.02
N ALA A 42 -4.00 -12.40 6.95
CA ALA A 42 -4.85 -11.23 6.72
C ALA A 42 -4.44 -10.44 5.45
N TRP A 43 -3.16 -10.43 5.08
CA TRP A 43 -2.70 -9.85 3.80
C TRP A 43 -3.14 -10.68 2.58
N ALA A 44 -3.08 -12.02 2.66
CA ALA A 44 -3.49 -12.93 1.60
C ALA A 44 -5.02 -12.93 1.44
N ALA A 45 -5.77 -12.90 2.55
CA ALA A 45 -7.21 -12.74 2.55
C ALA A 45 -7.63 -11.37 1.97
N SER A 46 -6.93 -10.28 2.35
CA SER A 46 -7.13 -8.96 1.74
C SER A 46 -6.83 -8.98 0.23
N LEU A 47 -5.77 -9.66 -0.20
CA LEU A 47 -5.41 -9.79 -1.61
C LEU A 47 -6.46 -10.61 -2.38
N ALA A 48 -6.95 -11.71 -1.82
CA ALA A 48 -8.00 -12.52 -2.42
C ALA A 48 -9.31 -11.72 -2.57
N ALA A 49 -9.69 -10.96 -1.54
CA ALA A 49 -10.84 -10.06 -1.58
C ALA A 49 -10.70 -8.95 -2.62
N ALA A 50 -9.49 -8.38 -2.75
CA ALA A 50 -9.17 -7.38 -3.76
C ALA A 50 -9.24 -7.92 -5.19
N MET A 51 -8.76 -9.16 -5.41
CA MET A 51 -8.69 -9.78 -6.73
C MET A 51 -10.00 -10.42 -7.19
N ARG A 52 -10.86 -10.87 -6.27
CA ARG A 52 -12.16 -11.49 -6.57
C ARG A 52 -13.32 -10.85 -5.81
N PRO A 53 -13.55 -9.54 -5.94
CA PRO A 53 -14.52 -8.80 -5.13
C PRO A 53 -15.95 -9.34 -5.23
N HIS A 54 -16.33 -9.92 -6.37
CA HIS A 54 -17.63 -10.58 -6.59
C HIS A 54 -17.90 -11.74 -5.61
N LEU A 55 -16.88 -12.43 -5.11
CA LEU A 55 -17.04 -13.46 -4.08
C LEU A 55 -17.39 -12.87 -2.70
N PHE A 56 -17.22 -11.56 -2.54
CA PHE A 56 -17.43 -10.80 -1.32
C PHE A 56 -18.66 -9.90 -1.39
N GLY A 57 -19.48 -10.04 -2.44
CA GLY A 57 -20.61 -9.15 -2.72
C GLY A 57 -20.19 -7.72 -3.10
N LEU A 58 -18.90 -7.52 -3.37
CA LEU A 58 -18.34 -6.32 -3.96
C LEU A 58 -18.38 -6.49 -5.49
N GLY A 59 -18.40 -5.41 -6.28
CA GLY A 59 -18.61 -5.50 -7.73
C GLY A 59 -17.66 -6.46 -8.49
N SER A 60 -17.88 -6.66 -9.79
CA SER A 60 -17.09 -7.60 -10.60
C SER A 60 -15.66 -7.15 -10.91
N ALA A 61 -15.37 -5.85 -10.81
CA ALA A 61 -14.05 -5.29 -11.10
C ALA A 61 -13.11 -5.44 -9.88
N PRO A 62 -11.85 -5.91 -10.07
CA PRO A 62 -10.85 -5.97 -9.00
C PRO A 62 -10.77 -4.63 -8.26
N MET A 63 -10.83 -4.69 -6.94
CA MET A 63 -10.83 -3.50 -6.09
C MET A 63 -9.45 -3.39 -5.44
N ALA A 64 -8.69 -2.33 -5.75
CA ALA A 64 -7.40 -2.04 -5.14
C ALA A 64 -7.55 -1.45 -3.72
N LEU A 65 -8.41 -2.08 -2.90
CA LEU A 65 -8.64 -1.68 -1.52
C LEU A 65 -7.70 -2.51 -0.63
N ALA A 66 -6.55 -1.95 -0.27
CA ALA A 66 -5.74 -2.52 0.79
C ALA A 66 -6.54 -2.48 2.11
N GLY A 67 -6.45 -3.55 2.90
CA GLY A 67 -7.04 -3.56 4.25
C GLY A 67 -8.55 -3.78 4.33
N ILE A 68 -9.22 -4.29 3.28
CA ILE A 68 -10.63 -4.73 3.34
C ILE A 68 -10.85 -5.74 4.49
N MET A 69 -9.85 -6.59 4.76
CA MET A 69 -9.90 -7.60 5.82
C MET A 69 -8.99 -7.18 6.98
N PRO A 70 -9.43 -6.29 7.90
CA PRO A 70 -8.64 -5.92 9.05
C PRO A 70 -8.43 -7.11 9.97
N ARG A 71 -7.28 -7.13 10.66
CA ARG A 71 -6.90 -8.20 11.61
C ARG A 71 -7.97 -8.48 12.66
N ALA A 72 -8.77 -7.47 13.03
CA ALA A 72 -9.83 -7.61 14.00
C ALA A 72 -10.91 -8.64 13.60
N LEU A 73 -11.12 -8.91 12.30
CA LEU A 73 -12.09 -9.91 11.81
C LEU A 73 -11.65 -11.36 12.03
N PHE A 74 -10.37 -11.55 12.35
CA PHE A 74 -9.75 -12.87 12.51
C PHE A 74 -9.54 -13.23 13.98
N ARG A 75 -10.03 -12.41 14.91
CA ARG A 75 -9.98 -12.71 16.35
C ARG A 75 -11.00 -13.79 16.69
N GLU A 76 -10.68 -14.62 17.69
CA GLU A 76 -11.61 -15.66 18.15
C GLU A 76 -12.90 -15.03 18.73
N LEU A 77 -12.73 -14.00 19.56
CA LEU A 77 -13.80 -13.22 20.18
C LEU A 77 -13.83 -11.79 19.65
N HIS A 78 -15.04 -11.26 19.46
CA HIS A 78 -15.28 -9.91 18.98
C HIS A 78 -16.14 -9.14 20.00
N GLU A 79 -15.77 -7.89 20.27
CA GLU A 79 -16.59 -6.97 21.07
C GLU A 79 -17.88 -6.59 20.31
N ASP A 80 -17.77 -6.42 18.99
CA ASP A 80 -18.88 -6.08 18.09
C ASP A 80 -19.26 -7.26 17.18
N PRO A 81 -20.54 -7.36 16.74
CA PRO A 81 -20.96 -8.37 15.77
C PRO A 81 -20.15 -8.30 14.46
N LEU A 82 -19.80 -9.45 13.90
CA LEU A 82 -18.99 -9.56 12.68
C LEU A 82 -19.52 -8.72 11.49
N PRO A 83 -20.84 -8.62 11.22
CA PRO A 83 -21.36 -7.74 10.17
C PRO A 83 -21.06 -6.25 10.39
N VAL A 84 -20.99 -5.80 11.64
CA VAL A 84 -20.64 -4.41 11.99
C VAL A 84 -19.17 -4.14 11.68
N LEU A 85 -18.29 -5.07 12.08
CA LEU A 85 -16.86 -4.98 11.81
C LEU A 85 -16.55 -4.99 10.31
N LEU A 86 -17.22 -5.86 9.53
CA LEU A 86 -17.08 -5.92 8.08
C LEU A 86 -17.53 -4.62 7.40
N ARG A 87 -18.67 -4.06 7.82
CA ARG A 87 -19.15 -2.78 7.28
C ARG A 87 -18.16 -1.65 7.54
N ARG A 88 -17.63 -1.55 8.77
CA ARG A 88 -16.62 -0.55 9.13
C ARG A 88 -15.35 -0.73 8.31
N ALA A 89 -14.88 -1.97 8.14
CA ALA A 89 -13.71 -2.29 7.33
C ALA A 89 -13.87 -1.86 5.87
N LEU A 90 -15.00 -2.22 5.25
CA LEU A 90 -15.30 -1.85 3.87
C LEU A 90 -15.40 -0.33 3.69
N HIS A 91 -16.03 0.36 4.64
CA HIS A 91 -16.15 1.81 4.61
C HIS A 91 -14.77 2.48 4.71
N ALA A 92 -13.95 2.10 5.69
CA ALA A 92 -12.61 2.64 5.86
C ALA A 92 -11.71 2.36 4.65
N ALA A 93 -11.78 1.15 4.09
CA ALA A 93 -11.02 0.79 2.90
C ALA A 93 -11.44 1.65 1.69
N ALA A 94 -12.76 1.82 1.47
CA ALA A 94 -13.30 2.66 0.41
C ALA A 94 -12.91 4.14 0.55
N GLU A 95 -12.95 4.68 1.77
CA GLU A 95 -12.52 6.05 2.07
C GLU A 95 -11.02 6.24 1.79
N SER A 96 -10.18 5.29 2.23
CA SER A 96 -8.74 5.30 1.97
C SER A 96 -8.46 5.30 0.47
N ALA A 97 -9.08 4.41 -0.30
CA ALA A 97 -8.86 4.36 -1.74
C ALA A 97 -9.39 5.60 -2.47
N ALA A 98 -10.51 6.18 -2.02
CA ALA A 98 -10.97 7.45 -2.57
C ALA A 98 -9.98 8.58 -2.28
N ALA A 99 -9.36 8.61 -1.09
CA ALA A 99 -8.31 9.57 -0.75
C ALA A 99 -7.06 9.35 -1.62
N ASP A 100 -6.64 8.10 -1.82
CA ASP A 100 -5.50 7.73 -2.66
C ASP A 100 -5.72 8.15 -4.12
N LEU A 101 -6.89 7.86 -4.70
CA LEU A 101 -7.24 8.28 -6.06
C LEU A 101 -7.21 9.79 -6.22
N ARG A 102 -7.76 10.54 -5.25
CA ARG A 102 -7.68 12.02 -5.26
C ARG A 102 -6.24 12.51 -5.12
N ALA A 103 -5.41 11.84 -4.33
CA ALA A 103 -3.99 12.18 -4.20
C ALA A 103 -3.22 11.91 -5.49
N MET A 104 -3.47 10.77 -6.15
CA MET A 104 -2.90 10.42 -7.45
C MET A 104 -3.33 11.39 -8.55
N GLN A 105 -4.61 11.77 -8.57
CA GLN A 105 -5.13 12.76 -9.53
C GLN A 105 -4.46 14.13 -9.32
N ARG A 106 -4.37 14.61 -8.08
CA ARG A 106 -3.68 15.87 -7.77
C ARG A 106 -2.21 15.83 -8.19
N ALA A 107 -1.51 14.74 -7.88
CA ALA A 107 -0.12 14.56 -8.30
C ALA A 107 0.02 14.55 -9.82
N HIS A 108 -0.90 13.91 -10.55
CA HIS A 108 -0.90 13.91 -12.02
C HIS A 108 -1.08 15.32 -12.58
N LEU A 109 -2.08 16.07 -12.11
CA LEU A 109 -2.34 17.45 -12.56
C LEU A 109 -1.19 18.40 -12.24
N GLN A 110 -0.55 18.25 -11.08
CA GLN A 110 0.63 19.03 -10.72
C GLN A 110 1.78 18.82 -11.72
N ALA A 111 1.98 17.58 -12.17
CA ALA A 111 3.01 17.24 -13.15
C ALA A 111 2.69 17.78 -14.54
N GLU A 112 1.45 17.66 -15.00
CA GLU A 112 1.01 18.22 -16.28
C GLU A 112 1.29 19.72 -16.35
N GLY A 113 1.02 20.48 -15.27
CA GLY A 113 1.37 21.90 -15.21
C GLY A 113 2.88 22.14 -15.19
N ALA A 114 3.56 21.63 -14.16
CA ALA A 114 4.94 21.98 -13.84
C ALA A 114 5.99 21.37 -14.79
N LEU A 115 5.66 20.29 -15.50
CA LEU A 115 6.57 19.58 -16.41
C LEU A 115 6.15 19.64 -17.88
N SER A 116 5.11 20.41 -18.22
CA SER A 116 4.61 20.58 -19.60
C SER A 116 5.67 21.04 -20.62
N GLY A 117 6.64 21.83 -20.18
CA GLY A 117 7.70 22.39 -21.04
C GLY A 117 8.87 21.44 -21.33
N LEU A 118 8.85 20.21 -20.82
CA LEU A 118 9.92 19.24 -21.06
C LEU A 118 9.76 18.57 -22.43
N TYR A 119 10.88 18.04 -22.96
CA TYR A 119 10.84 17.20 -24.15
C TYR A 119 9.94 15.99 -23.94
N ALA A 120 9.24 15.56 -25.00
CA ALA A 120 8.36 14.39 -24.97
C ALA A 120 9.06 13.08 -24.54
N SER A 121 10.38 12.99 -24.73
CA SER A 121 11.21 11.86 -24.29
C SER A 121 11.64 11.92 -22.82
N SER A 122 11.29 12.99 -22.10
CA SER A 122 11.63 13.15 -20.69
C SER A 122 10.94 12.10 -19.84
N THR A 123 11.70 11.41 -18.98
CA THR A 123 11.14 10.48 -18.01
C THR A 123 10.75 11.15 -16.69
N ALA A 124 10.87 12.48 -16.58
CA ALA A 124 10.52 13.22 -15.37
C ALA A 124 9.04 13.10 -14.96
N PRO A 125 8.05 13.11 -15.88
CA PRO A 125 6.65 12.89 -15.50
C PRO A 125 6.40 11.49 -14.92
N LEU A 126 7.08 10.47 -15.46
CA LEU A 126 7.01 9.10 -14.93
C LEU A 126 7.73 8.98 -13.58
N ALA A 127 8.89 9.63 -13.46
CA ALA A 127 9.64 9.69 -12.20
C ALA A 127 8.81 10.33 -11.08
N TRP A 128 8.11 11.41 -11.38
CA TRP A 128 7.21 12.07 -10.44
C TRP A 128 6.08 11.14 -9.99
N ARG A 129 5.44 10.41 -10.91
CA ARG A 129 4.37 9.46 -10.56
C ARG A 129 4.85 8.37 -9.60
N LEU A 130 6.07 7.86 -9.78
CA LEU A 130 6.66 6.87 -8.87
C LEU A 130 6.91 7.47 -7.48
N VAL A 131 7.53 8.64 -7.39
CA VAL A 131 7.79 9.31 -6.11
C VAL A 131 6.47 9.72 -5.42
N ALA A 132 5.48 10.16 -6.20
CA ALA A 132 4.18 10.58 -5.69
C ALA A 132 3.33 9.40 -5.18
N GLY A 133 3.42 8.23 -5.82
CA GLY A 133 2.63 7.05 -5.48
C GLY A 133 3.28 6.11 -4.47
N ILE A 134 4.61 5.92 -4.54
CA ILE A 134 5.35 4.98 -3.69
C ILE A 134 5.95 5.69 -2.47
N GLY A 135 6.22 6.98 -2.59
CA GLY A 135 6.89 7.79 -1.57
C GLY A 135 8.36 8.04 -1.90
N PRO A 136 9.17 8.40 -0.90
CA PRO A 136 10.55 8.80 -1.12
C PRO A 136 11.39 7.67 -1.73
N LEU A 137 12.10 7.97 -2.82
CA LEU A 137 12.96 7.02 -3.52
C LEU A 137 14.35 7.60 -3.70
N THR A 138 15.37 6.77 -3.60
CA THR A 138 16.73 7.13 -4.04
C THR A 138 16.79 7.16 -5.57
N ARG A 139 17.79 7.85 -6.14
CA ARG A 139 18.02 7.84 -7.60
C ARG A 139 18.27 6.43 -8.15
N ALA A 140 18.85 5.54 -7.34
CA ALA A 140 19.10 4.16 -7.73
C ALA A 140 17.80 3.34 -7.79
N GLU A 141 16.91 3.52 -6.82
CA GLU A 141 15.57 2.91 -6.85
C GLU A 141 14.73 3.46 -8.00
N LEU A 142 14.80 4.77 -8.24
CA LEU A 142 14.12 5.40 -9.36
C LEU A 142 14.61 4.84 -10.71
N ALA A 143 15.93 4.71 -10.88
CA ALA A 143 16.52 4.12 -12.08
C ALA A 143 16.04 2.69 -12.32
N ARG A 144 15.93 1.89 -11.25
CA ARG A 144 15.39 0.52 -11.32
C ARG A 144 13.89 0.51 -11.66
N GLY A 145 13.10 1.35 -11.01
CA GLY A 145 11.65 1.41 -11.21
C GLY A 145 11.24 1.93 -12.60
N LEU A 146 12.09 2.74 -13.22
CA LEU A 146 11.88 3.25 -14.58
C LEU A 146 12.60 2.44 -15.67
N GLU A 147 13.42 1.46 -15.29
CA GLU A 147 14.27 0.70 -16.22
C GLU A 147 15.20 1.59 -17.08
N VAL A 148 15.76 2.63 -16.46
CA VAL A 148 16.66 3.59 -17.13
C VAL A 148 18.04 3.63 -16.48
N THR A 149 19.00 4.26 -17.17
CA THR A 149 20.32 4.50 -16.59
C THR A 149 20.24 5.45 -15.38
N LYS A 150 21.19 5.30 -14.44
CA LYS A 150 21.34 6.25 -13.30
C LYS A 150 21.46 7.71 -13.76
N ARG A 151 22.07 7.95 -14.93
CA ARG A 151 22.20 9.28 -15.53
C ARG A 151 20.82 9.83 -15.92
N THR A 152 20.01 9.06 -16.62
CA THR A 152 18.65 9.45 -17.03
C THR A 152 17.75 9.70 -15.82
N ALA A 153 17.82 8.84 -14.80
CA ALA A 153 17.11 9.06 -13.54
C ALA A 153 17.56 10.36 -12.84
N SER A 154 18.87 10.64 -12.82
CA SER A 154 19.40 11.89 -12.25
C SER A 154 18.95 13.13 -13.01
N GLN A 155 18.86 13.08 -14.34
CA GLN A 155 18.32 14.17 -15.16
C GLN A 155 16.84 14.42 -14.86
N SER A 156 16.04 13.36 -14.72
CA SER A 156 14.63 13.48 -14.31
C SER A 156 14.48 14.12 -12.95
N VAL A 157 15.32 13.72 -11.98
CA VAL A 157 15.34 14.33 -10.65
C VAL A 157 15.73 15.80 -10.70
N ALA A 158 16.75 16.16 -11.50
CA ALA A 158 17.12 17.55 -11.67
C ALA A 158 15.98 18.40 -12.27
N ALA A 159 15.23 17.85 -13.25
CA ALA A 159 14.07 18.50 -13.82
C ALA A 159 12.95 18.71 -12.78
N MET A 160 12.64 17.69 -11.97
CA MET A 160 11.65 17.80 -10.88
C MET A 160 12.06 18.83 -9.80
N VAL A 161 13.34 18.87 -9.44
CA VAL A 161 13.86 19.87 -8.47
C VAL A 161 13.79 21.27 -9.05
N THR A 162 14.16 21.44 -10.32
CA THR A 162 14.10 22.74 -11.01
C THR A 162 12.66 23.24 -11.13
N ALA A 163 11.70 22.34 -11.34
CA ALA A 163 10.27 22.62 -11.36
C ALA A 163 9.67 22.83 -9.96
N GLY A 164 10.47 22.77 -8.89
CA GLY A 164 10.02 22.95 -7.50
C GLY A 164 9.19 21.79 -6.95
N MET A 165 9.03 20.69 -7.71
CA MET A 165 8.16 19.57 -7.33
C MET A 165 8.80 18.63 -6.32
N ALA A 166 10.13 18.52 -6.32
CA ALA A 166 10.86 17.63 -5.43
C ALA A 166 12.07 18.31 -4.80
N SER A 167 12.50 17.77 -3.66
CA SER A 167 13.75 18.09 -2.99
C SER A 167 14.53 16.81 -2.70
N LEU A 168 15.81 16.95 -2.36
CA LEU A 168 16.65 15.83 -1.93
C LEU A 168 16.85 15.90 -0.42
N ARG A 169 16.48 14.84 0.27
CA ARG A 169 16.71 14.73 1.71
C ARG A 169 18.20 14.64 1.99
N THR A 170 18.68 15.45 2.93
CA THR A 170 20.12 15.57 3.25
C THR A 170 20.72 14.28 3.81
N SER A 171 19.93 13.44 4.49
CA SER A 171 20.43 12.24 5.16
C SER A 171 20.82 11.11 4.21
N ASP A 172 20.02 10.86 3.17
CA ASP A 172 20.11 9.66 2.31
C ASP A 172 20.00 9.98 0.81
N GLY A 173 19.81 11.26 0.45
CA GLY A 173 19.60 11.68 -0.93
C GLY A 173 18.28 11.17 -1.53
N ALA A 174 17.33 10.75 -0.69
CA ALA A 174 16.01 10.36 -1.14
C ALA A 174 15.28 11.57 -1.75
N ILE A 175 14.62 11.33 -2.88
CA ILE A 175 13.79 12.30 -3.58
C ILE A 175 12.49 12.39 -2.80
N VAL A 176 12.21 13.56 -2.23
CA VAL A 176 11.02 13.84 -1.44
C VAL A 176 10.16 14.84 -2.21
N ARG A 177 8.84 14.69 -2.14
CA ARG A 177 7.92 15.67 -2.69
C ARG A 177 8.06 16.98 -1.91
N THR A 178 8.02 18.11 -2.60
CA THR A 178 7.81 19.39 -1.95
C THR A 178 6.31 19.57 -1.80
N ASP A 179 5.82 19.55 -0.56
CA ASP A 179 4.41 19.80 -0.29
C ASP A 179 4.09 21.27 -0.58
N THR A 180 3.13 21.51 -1.47
CA THR A 180 2.41 22.78 -1.61
C THR A 180 1.08 22.69 -0.90
#